data_AF-A0A917IWZ0-F1
#
_entry.id   AF-A0A917IWZ0-F1
#
_cell.length_a   1.000
_cell.length_b   1.000
_cell.length_c   1.000
_cell.angle_alpha   90.00
_cell.angle_beta   90.00
_cell.angle_gamma   90.00
#
_symmetry.space_group_name_H-M   'P 1'
#
loop_
_entity.id
_entity.type
_entity.pdbx_description
1 polymer ?
#
loop_
_entity_poly.entity_id
_entity_poly.type
_entity_poly.pdbx_seq_one_letter_code
_entity_poly.pdbx_strand_id
1 'polypeptide(L)'
;MTRYCWIIFLISGLGHGCDNQTRNDGNNRNACFVYPKEIDSLHLQELYDSARWYVYTWHCDGIYNAGNKVSKNMSFGELPLKFRGVSLRKDVIEINFYFFDEIEMRSILTSMTKDNKQFLSGVAFDVKTRKRVYMLSPSGFHAVEKGSNTRYDNPLQPEVLDYIKNNFGKLNICFREEVERRGVMSLK
;
A
#
# COMPACT_ATOMS: atom_id res chain seq x y z
N MET A 1 45.83 -49.09 36.72
CA MET A 1 44.94 -50.06 37.41
C MET A 1 43.81 -49.25 38.02
N THR A 2 42.52 -49.40 37.73
CA THR A 2 41.76 -50.41 36.98
C THR A 2 40.43 -49.75 36.57
N ARG A 3 39.90 -50.23 35.43
CA ARG A 3 38.63 -50.00 34.74
C ARG A 3 37.40 -49.73 35.62
N TYR A 4 36.39 -49.00 35.09
CA TYR A 4 34.99 -49.39 34.81
C TYR A 4 34.26 -48.14 34.24
N CYS A 5 33.84 -48.11 32.97
CA CYS A 5 32.60 -48.64 32.38
C CYS A 5 31.29 -47.92 32.77
N TRP A 6 30.75 -47.21 31.77
CA TRP A 6 29.34 -46.99 31.38
C TRP A 6 28.30 -46.57 32.43
N ILE A 7 27.56 -45.51 32.11
CA ILE A 7 26.11 -45.56 31.88
C ILE A 7 25.73 -44.41 30.94
N ILE A 8 25.13 -44.78 29.82
CA ILE A 8 24.36 -43.91 28.93
C ILE A 8 22.93 -43.89 29.49
N PHE A 9 22.35 -42.69 29.67
CA PHE A 9 20.90 -42.54 29.70
C PHE A 9 20.47 -41.57 28.60
N LEU A 10 19.95 -42.16 27.52
CA LEU A 10 19.01 -41.54 26.60
C LEU A 10 17.64 -41.52 27.29
N ILE A 11 17.08 -40.34 27.53
CA ILE A 11 15.63 -40.18 27.61
C ILE A 11 15.24 -39.06 26.65
N SER A 12 14.75 -39.51 25.49
CA SER A 12 13.91 -38.79 24.55
C SER A 12 12.65 -38.28 25.25
N GLY A 13 12.60 -36.98 25.51
CA GLY A 13 11.37 -36.26 25.85
C GLY A 13 10.99 -35.34 24.69
N LEU A 14 10.17 -35.86 23.77
CA LEU A 14 9.40 -35.07 22.81
C LEU A 14 8.38 -34.21 23.59
N GLY A 15 8.85 -33.12 24.16
CA GLY A 15 7.99 -32.00 24.50
C GLY A 15 7.81 -31.17 23.24
N HIS A 16 6.68 -31.34 22.56
CA HIS A 16 6.14 -30.34 21.65
C HIS A 16 5.94 -29.05 22.46
N GLY A 17 7.01 -28.27 22.59
CA GLY A 17 6.88 -26.85 22.87
C GLY A 17 6.13 -26.29 21.69
N CYS A 18 4.87 -25.93 21.90
CA CYS A 18 4.21 -24.98 21.04
C CYS A 18 5.14 -23.78 20.98
N ASP A 19 5.90 -23.67 19.89
CA ASP A 19 6.44 -22.42 19.42
C ASP A 19 5.22 -21.53 19.24
N ASN A 20 4.88 -20.82 20.32
CA ASN A 20 4.21 -19.56 20.25
C ASN A 20 5.17 -18.67 19.46
N GLN A 21 5.10 -18.81 18.14
CA GLN A 21 5.49 -17.81 17.18
C GLN A 21 4.63 -16.60 17.54
N THR A 22 5.12 -15.88 18.54
CA THR A 22 4.76 -14.52 18.84
C THR A 22 5.08 -13.82 17.55
N ARG A 23 4.04 -13.67 16.72
CA ARG A 23 4.05 -12.67 15.65
C ARG A 23 4.53 -11.42 16.32
N ASN A 24 5.75 -11.01 15.97
CA ASN A 24 6.26 -9.67 16.20
C ASN A 24 5.43 -8.72 15.29
N ASP A 25 4.12 -8.65 15.56
CA ASP A 25 3.20 -7.61 15.08
C ASP A 25 3.29 -6.38 16.01
N GLY A 26 4.27 -6.38 16.93
CA GLY A 26 4.62 -5.27 17.79
C GLY A 26 5.49 -4.26 17.04
N ASN A 27 4.86 -3.14 16.67
CA ASN A 27 5.51 -1.83 16.54
C ASN A 27 6.18 -1.46 15.21
N ASN A 28 5.63 -1.88 14.06
CA ASN A 28 5.99 -1.27 12.77
C ASN A 28 4.93 -0.31 12.21
N ARG A 29 3.97 0.13 13.04
CA ARG A 29 2.94 1.10 12.65
C ARG A 29 3.47 2.48 12.26
N ASN A 30 4.71 2.79 12.67
CA ASN A 30 5.35 4.05 12.30
C ASN A 30 6.10 3.97 10.97
N ALA A 31 6.33 2.78 10.39
CA ALA A 31 7.12 2.67 9.17
C ALA A 31 6.43 3.28 7.95
N CYS A 32 5.10 3.33 7.93
CA CYS A 32 4.35 3.95 6.83
C CYS A 32 4.46 5.47 6.81
N PHE A 33 4.82 6.10 7.93
CA PHE A 33 4.97 7.56 8.05
C PHE A 33 6.44 7.96 8.14
N VAL A 34 7.34 7.12 7.60
CA VAL A 34 8.72 7.49 7.28
C VAL A 34 8.71 8.03 5.85
N TYR A 35 9.06 9.31 5.71
CA TYR A 35 8.95 10.00 4.43
C TYR A 35 10.28 9.98 3.67
N PRO A 36 10.22 10.00 2.31
CA PRO A 36 11.38 10.28 1.50
C PRO A 36 11.99 11.64 1.84
N LYS A 37 13.33 11.75 1.75
CA LYS A 37 14.06 12.98 2.10
C LYS A 37 13.51 14.21 1.39
N GLU A 38 13.10 14.07 0.13
CA GLU A 38 12.55 15.14 -0.68
C GLU A 38 11.19 15.63 -0.14
N ILE A 39 10.34 14.71 0.34
CA ILE A 39 9.06 15.04 0.95
C ILE A 39 9.28 15.77 2.28
N ASP A 40 10.22 15.28 3.10
CA ASP A 40 10.54 15.89 4.38
C ASP A 40 11.17 17.27 4.24
N SER A 41 12.15 17.41 3.33
CA SER A 41 12.88 18.67 3.12
C SER A 41 11.98 19.78 2.57
N LEU A 42 10.92 19.41 1.84
CA LEU A 42 9.96 20.35 1.27
C LEU A 42 8.71 20.53 2.16
N HIS A 43 8.65 19.86 3.32
CA HIS A 43 7.51 19.88 4.23
C HIS A 43 6.18 19.49 3.56
N LEU A 44 6.19 18.41 2.76
CA LEU A 44 5.06 17.94 1.95
C LEU A 44 4.34 16.72 2.54
N GLN A 45 4.53 16.39 3.81
CA GLN A 45 4.01 15.17 4.44
C GLN A 45 2.49 15.02 4.30
N GLU A 46 1.73 16.10 4.51
CA GLU A 46 0.27 16.10 4.38
C GLU A 46 -0.19 15.82 2.94
N LEU A 47 0.51 16.40 1.94
CA LEU A 47 0.22 16.17 0.53
C LEU A 47 0.61 14.74 0.12
N TYR A 48 1.73 14.24 0.62
CA TYR A 48 2.19 12.87 0.38
C TYR A 48 1.18 11.84 0.88
N ASP A 49 0.73 12.00 2.12
CA ASP A 49 -0.28 11.15 2.74
C ASP A 49 -1.62 11.22 1.99
N SER A 50 -2.03 12.42 1.58
CA SER A 50 -3.24 12.63 0.79
C SER A 50 -3.13 11.97 -0.59
N ALA A 51 -1.98 12.10 -1.25
CA ALA A 51 -1.73 11.48 -2.54
C ALA A 51 -1.78 9.96 -2.45
N ARG A 52 -1.13 9.37 -1.43
CA ARG A 52 -1.17 7.94 -1.16
C ARG A 52 -2.59 7.44 -0.91
N TRP A 53 -3.35 8.16 -0.09
CA TRP A 53 -4.77 7.86 0.15
C TRP A 53 -5.57 7.83 -1.15
N TYR A 54 -5.46 8.88 -1.97
CA TYR A 54 -6.16 8.95 -3.24
C TYR A 54 -5.79 7.78 -4.15
N VAL A 55 -4.50 7.51 -4.36
CA VAL A 55 -4.04 6.43 -5.23
C VAL A 55 -4.54 5.06 -4.74
N TYR A 56 -4.55 4.80 -3.42
CA TYR A 56 -5.16 3.59 -2.90
C TYR A 56 -6.65 3.51 -3.23
N THR A 57 -7.43 4.52 -2.86
CA THR A 57 -8.89 4.50 -3.08
C THR A 57 -9.31 4.43 -4.54
N TRP A 58 -8.52 4.97 -5.47
CA TRP A 58 -8.81 4.90 -6.89
C TRP A 58 -8.77 3.49 -7.43
N HIS A 59 -7.85 2.67 -6.92
CA HIS A 59 -7.53 1.38 -7.53
C HIS A 59 -7.79 0.19 -6.63
N CYS A 60 -8.13 0.37 -5.35
CA CYS A 60 -8.04 -0.68 -4.33
C CYS A 60 -8.73 -2.01 -4.68
N ASP A 61 -9.89 -1.96 -5.31
CA ASP A 61 -10.70 -3.11 -5.73
C ASP A 61 -10.33 -3.67 -7.11
N GLY A 62 -9.45 -2.98 -7.84
CA GLY A 62 -8.91 -3.45 -9.10
C GLY A 62 -8.04 -4.69 -8.91
N ILE A 63 -8.14 -5.64 -9.85
CA ILE A 63 -7.38 -6.89 -9.80
C ILE A 63 -6.08 -6.76 -10.60
N TYR A 64 -4.97 -7.03 -9.92
CA TYR A 64 -3.66 -7.23 -10.50
C TYR A 64 -3.54 -8.66 -11.02
N ASN A 65 -3.15 -8.82 -12.29
CA ASN A 65 -2.86 -10.12 -12.88
C ASN A 65 -1.34 -10.32 -12.91
N ALA A 66 -0.81 -11.04 -11.94
CA ALA A 66 0.62 -11.33 -11.83
C ALA A 66 1.12 -12.38 -12.85
N GLY A 67 0.29 -12.73 -13.84
CA GLY A 67 0.61 -13.77 -14.81
C GLY A 67 0.70 -15.16 -14.18
N ASN A 68 1.34 -16.11 -14.89
CA ASN A 68 1.33 -17.53 -14.53
C ASN A 68 2.11 -17.89 -13.25
N LYS A 69 2.80 -16.92 -12.61
CA LYS A 69 3.68 -17.17 -11.46
C LYS A 69 2.99 -17.05 -10.11
N VAL A 70 1.88 -16.32 -10.02
CA VAL A 70 1.13 -16.17 -8.76
C VAL A 70 -0.20 -16.89 -8.92
N SER A 71 -0.41 -17.92 -8.08
CA SER A 71 -1.65 -18.72 -8.08
C SER A 71 -2.87 -17.94 -7.58
N LYS A 72 -2.66 -16.73 -7.03
CA LYS A 72 -3.70 -15.92 -6.40
C LYS A 72 -3.77 -14.54 -7.07
N ASN A 73 -4.95 -14.21 -7.60
CA ASN A 73 -5.29 -12.85 -7.98
C ASN A 73 -5.22 -11.96 -6.73
N MET A 74 -4.41 -10.91 -6.78
CA MET A 74 -4.33 -9.89 -5.74
C MET A 74 -5.05 -8.64 -6.22
N SER A 75 -5.65 -7.93 -5.29
CA SER A 75 -6.20 -6.62 -5.56
C SER A 75 -5.16 -5.53 -5.28
N PHE A 76 -5.26 -4.37 -5.92
CA PHE A 76 -4.30 -3.27 -5.69
C PHE A 76 -4.34 -2.77 -4.24
N GLY A 77 -5.45 -2.93 -3.52
CA GLY A 77 -5.53 -2.61 -2.10
C GLY A 77 -4.62 -3.47 -1.22
N GLU A 78 -4.22 -4.66 -1.68
CA GLU A 78 -3.28 -5.56 -1.00
C GLU A 78 -1.80 -5.19 -1.26
N LEU A 79 -1.53 -4.44 -2.34
CA LEU A 79 -0.19 -4.16 -2.83
C LEU A 79 0.43 -2.90 -2.18
N PRO A 80 1.75 -2.90 -1.91
CA PRO A 80 2.43 -1.70 -1.44
C PRO A 80 2.53 -0.63 -2.54
N LEU A 81 2.33 0.62 -2.12
CA LEU A 81 2.70 1.80 -2.90
C LEU A 81 4.12 2.23 -2.54
N LYS A 82 4.95 2.44 -3.55
CA LYS A 82 6.31 2.96 -3.38
C LYS A 82 6.40 4.35 -4.00
N PHE A 83 7.06 5.26 -3.28
CA PHE A 83 7.33 6.60 -3.78
C PHE A 83 8.26 6.54 -5.00
N ARG A 84 7.88 7.27 -6.05
CA ARG A 84 8.68 7.41 -7.26
C ARG A 84 9.44 8.73 -7.29
N GLY A 85 8.79 9.80 -6.87
CA GLY A 85 9.37 11.14 -6.94
C GLY A 85 8.33 12.24 -6.78
N VAL A 86 8.84 13.44 -6.60
CA VAL A 86 8.09 14.68 -6.56
C VAL A 86 8.61 15.62 -7.66
N SER A 87 7.72 16.30 -8.35
CA SER A 87 8.06 17.33 -9.33
C SER A 87 7.27 18.61 -9.05
N LEU A 88 7.92 19.76 -9.25
CA LEU A 88 7.28 21.07 -9.22
C LEU A 88 7.20 21.60 -10.65
N ARG A 89 6.00 21.95 -11.10
CA ARG A 89 5.75 22.55 -12.41
C ARG A 89 4.87 23.78 -12.23
N LYS A 90 5.48 24.97 -12.35
CA LYS A 90 4.84 26.24 -12.02
C LYS A 90 4.33 26.20 -10.57
N ASP A 91 3.04 26.43 -10.36
CA ASP A 91 2.38 26.43 -9.05
C ASP A 91 1.76 25.06 -8.70
N VAL A 92 2.21 23.97 -9.34
CA VAL A 92 1.68 22.62 -9.13
C VAL A 92 2.77 21.66 -8.68
N ILE A 93 2.53 20.98 -7.55
CA ILE A 93 3.35 19.87 -7.06
C ILE A 93 2.72 18.56 -7.51
N GLU A 94 3.49 17.70 -8.17
CA GLU A 94 3.11 16.36 -8.57
C GLU A 94 3.83 15.34 -7.67
N ILE A 95 3.08 14.50 -6.97
CA ILE A 95 3.62 13.39 -6.16
C ILE A 95 3.28 12.09 -6.85
N ASN A 96 4.29 11.27 -7.17
CA ASN A 96 4.14 10.06 -7.97
C ASN A 96 4.50 8.80 -7.18
N PHE A 97 3.74 7.75 -7.40
CA PHE A 97 3.96 6.42 -6.84
C PHE A 97 3.98 5.36 -7.94
N TYR A 98 4.29 4.13 -7.57
CA TYR A 98 3.96 2.92 -8.31
C TYR A 98 3.52 1.83 -7.33
N PHE A 99 2.62 0.95 -7.78
CA PHE A 99 2.37 -0.30 -7.06
C PHE A 99 3.52 -1.25 -7.30
N PHE A 100 3.92 -1.96 -6.26
CA PHE A 100 5.06 -2.88 -6.29
C PHE A 100 4.60 -4.29 -5.93
N ASP A 101 4.94 -5.25 -6.79
CA ASP A 101 4.77 -6.67 -6.47
C ASP A 101 6.01 -7.13 -5.70
N GLU A 102 5.83 -7.46 -4.41
CA GLU A 102 6.89 -7.95 -3.54
C GLU A 102 7.26 -9.42 -3.82
N ILE A 103 6.39 -10.19 -4.47
CA ILE A 103 6.70 -11.58 -4.87
C ILE A 103 7.62 -11.57 -6.09
N GLU A 104 7.27 -10.76 -7.10
CA GLU A 104 8.05 -10.68 -8.34
C GLU A 104 9.13 -9.61 -8.31
N MET A 105 9.22 -8.84 -7.21
CA MET A 105 10.20 -7.77 -6.98
C MET A 105 10.23 -6.73 -8.10
N ARG A 106 9.04 -6.32 -8.58
CA ARG A 106 8.92 -5.38 -9.71
C ARG A 106 7.78 -4.38 -9.56
N SER A 107 7.93 -3.24 -10.21
CA SER A 107 6.84 -2.27 -10.37
C SER A 107 5.77 -2.83 -11.31
N ILE A 108 4.51 -2.64 -10.93
CA ILE A 108 3.37 -3.04 -11.74
C ILE A 108 3.14 -2.00 -12.83
N LEU A 109 3.12 -2.47 -14.07
CA LEU A 109 2.86 -1.66 -15.26
C LEU A 109 1.39 -1.74 -15.66
N THR A 110 0.92 -0.73 -16.39
CA THR A 110 -0.41 -0.70 -17.01
C THR A 110 -0.75 -1.98 -17.78
N SER A 111 0.22 -2.57 -18.49
CA SER A 111 0.03 -3.81 -19.26
C SER A 111 -0.21 -5.06 -18.41
N MET A 112 -0.13 -4.95 -17.09
CA MET A 112 -0.34 -6.04 -16.13
C MET A 112 -1.70 -5.92 -15.42
N THR A 113 -2.53 -4.96 -15.80
CA THR A 113 -3.94 -4.88 -15.35
C THR A 113 -4.82 -5.71 -16.29
N LYS A 114 -5.95 -6.20 -15.78
CA LYS A 114 -6.91 -7.00 -16.58
C LYS A 114 -7.43 -6.26 -17.82
N ASP A 115 -7.55 -4.94 -17.73
CA ASP A 115 -8.17 -4.09 -18.75
C ASP A 115 -7.17 -3.23 -19.54
N ASN A 116 -5.86 -3.37 -19.26
CA ASN A 116 -4.78 -2.54 -19.80
C ASN A 116 -5.04 -1.04 -19.66
N LYS A 117 -5.85 -0.62 -18.68
CA LYS A 117 -6.14 0.81 -18.45
C LYS A 117 -5.00 1.49 -17.72
N GLN A 118 -4.73 2.71 -18.15
CA GLN A 118 -3.63 3.51 -17.65
C GLN A 118 -3.72 3.73 -16.14
N PHE A 119 -2.63 3.38 -15.46
CA PHE A 119 -2.57 3.44 -14.02
C PHE A 119 -2.28 4.86 -13.53
N LEU A 120 -3.27 5.49 -12.89
CA LEU A 120 -3.14 6.81 -12.28
C LEU A 120 -2.55 6.67 -10.87
N SER A 121 -1.22 6.63 -10.76
CA SER A 121 -0.48 6.52 -9.49
C SER A 121 0.15 7.83 -9.01
N GLY A 122 -0.22 8.96 -9.58
CA GLY A 122 0.26 10.26 -9.15
C GLY A 122 -0.87 11.25 -8.94
N VAL A 123 -0.60 12.24 -8.10
CA VAL A 123 -1.55 13.30 -7.75
C VAL A 123 -0.86 14.65 -7.85
N ALA A 124 -1.53 15.59 -8.50
CA ALA A 124 -1.10 16.97 -8.60
C ALA A 124 -1.87 17.86 -7.63
N PHE A 125 -1.18 18.77 -6.96
CA PHE A 125 -1.73 19.72 -6.00
C PHE A 125 -1.30 21.14 -6.34
N ASP A 126 -2.22 22.08 -6.20
CA ASP A 126 -1.91 23.49 -6.25
C ASP A 126 -1.14 23.89 -5.00
N VAL A 127 0.01 24.54 -5.16
CA VAL A 127 0.94 24.85 -4.07
C VAL A 127 0.31 25.77 -3.03
N LYS A 128 -0.53 26.72 -3.46
CA LYS A 128 -1.09 27.76 -2.58
C LYS A 128 -2.28 27.24 -1.79
N THR A 129 -3.19 26.55 -2.47
CA THR A 129 -4.45 26.08 -1.90
C THR A 129 -4.34 24.68 -1.33
N ARG A 130 -3.28 23.94 -1.65
CA ARG A 130 -3.09 22.51 -1.35
C ARG A 130 -4.19 21.61 -1.92
N LYS A 131 -5.04 22.14 -2.81
CA LYS A 131 -6.13 21.38 -3.42
C LYS A 131 -5.61 20.53 -4.56
N ARG A 132 -6.15 19.32 -4.68
CA ARG A 132 -5.87 18.43 -5.80
C ARG A 132 -6.34 19.07 -7.12
N VAL A 133 -5.49 19.02 -8.14
CA VAL A 133 -5.72 19.61 -9.46
C VAL A 133 -6.04 18.55 -10.50
N TYR A 134 -5.25 17.47 -10.56
CA TYR A 134 -5.44 16.35 -11.47
C TYR A 134 -4.81 15.05 -10.93
N MET A 135 -5.22 13.94 -11.54
CA MET A 135 -4.59 12.63 -11.42
C MET A 135 -3.55 12.52 -12.54
N LEU A 136 -2.44 11.82 -12.30
CA LEU A 136 -1.48 11.55 -13.35
C LEU A 136 -0.97 10.11 -13.29
N SER A 137 -0.55 9.62 -14.46
CA SER A 137 0.14 8.35 -14.59
C SER A 137 1.66 8.54 -14.65
N PRO A 138 2.44 7.48 -14.39
CA PRO A 138 3.89 7.48 -14.54
C PRO A 138 4.41 7.92 -15.90
N SER A 139 3.61 7.80 -16.97
CA SER A 139 3.98 8.19 -18.34
C SER A 139 3.56 9.62 -18.70
N GLY A 140 3.08 10.41 -17.74
CA GLY A 140 2.72 11.81 -17.96
C GLY A 140 1.32 12.04 -18.55
N PHE A 141 0.48 11.00 -18.66
CA PHE A 141 -0.95 11.19 -18.93
C PHE A 141 -1.64 11.79 -17.71
N HIS A 142 -2.44 12.83 -17.93
CA HIS A 142 -3.19 13.54 -16.88
C HIS A 142 -4.69 13.34 -17.08
N ALA A 143 -5.42 13.14 -15.99
CA ALA A 143 -6.87 12.96 -16.00
C ALA A 143 -7.55 13.79 -14.91
N VAL A 144 -8.75 14.27 -15.21
CA VAL A 144 -9.67 14.87 -14.24
C VAL A 144 -11.05 14.27 -14.47
N GLU A 145 -11.49 13.44 -13.54
CA GLU A 145 -12.82 12.82 -13.57
C GLU A 145 -13.74 13.57 -12.61
N LYS A 146 -14.42 14.62 -13.09
CA LYS A 146 -15.32 15.41 -12.22
C LYS A 146 -16.68 14.73 -12.04
N GLY A 147 -17.24 14.84 -10.84
CA GLY A 147 -18.58 14.38 -10.48
C GLY A 147 -18.62 13.73 -9.11
N SER A 148 -19.69 13.94 -8.34
CA SER A 148 -19.85 13.36 -6.99
C SER A 148 -19.74 11.83 -6.94
N ASN A 149 -19.96 11.17 -8.08
CA ASN A 149 -19.95 9.72 -8.22
C ASN A 149 -18.58 9.20 -8.71
N THR A 150 -17.56 10.06 -8.84
CA THR A 150 -16.21 9.64 -9.22
C THR A 150 -15.36 9.46 -7.97
N ARG A 151 -14.42 8.51 -8.02
CA ARG A 151 -13.42 8.32 -6.96
C ARG A 151 -12.40 9.44 -6.91
N TYR A 152 -12.33 10.25 -7.96
CA TYR A 152 -11.65 11.53 -7.90
C TYR A 152 -12.34 12.39 -6.83
N ASP A 153 -13.53 12.94 -7.07
CA ASP A 153 -14.13 13.93 -6.16
C ASP A 153 -14.55 13.34 -4.81
N ASN A 154 -15.01 12.09 -4.76
CA ASN A 154 -15.29 11.38 -3.52
C ASN A 154 -14.55 10.03 -3.50
N PRO A 155 -13.39 9.94 -2.81
CA PRO A 155 -12.60 8.71 -2.68
C PRO A 155 -13.32 7.55 -1.99
N LEU A 156 -14.34 7.84 -1.18
CA LEU A 156 -15.10 6.86 -0.41
C LEU A 156 -16.45 6.60 -1.07
N GLN A 157 -16.43 6.28 -2.37
CA GLN A 157 -17.63 5.77 -3.03
C GLN A 157 -18.12 4.48 -2.34
N PRO A 158 -19.41 4.13 -2.44
CA PRO A 158 -19.97 2.97 -1.77
C PRO A 158 -19.20 1.67 -2.04
N GLU A 159 -18.73 1.43 -3.26
CA GLU A 159 -17.96 0.24 -3.60
C GLU A 159 -16.54 0.23 -3.00
N VAL A 160 -15.94 1.40 -2.80
CA VAL A 160 -14.64 1.52 -2.12
C VAL A 160 -14.79 1.21 -0.64
N LEU A 161 -15.84 1.74 -0.01
CA LEU A 161 -16.17 1.46 1.38
C LEU A 161 -16.46 -0.03 1.60
N ASP A 162 -17.27 -0.64 0.73
CA ASP A 162 -17.58 -2.06 0.78
C ASP A 162 -16.32 -2.91 0.62
N TYR A 163 -15.47 -2.58 -0.36
CA TYR A 163 -14.21 -3.26 -0.57
C TYR A 163 -13.30 -3.17 0.67
N ILE A 164 -13.13 -1.98 1.25
CA ILE A 164 -12.30 -1.78 2.46
C ILE A 164 -12.85 -2.62 3.62
N LYS A 165 -14.16 -2.60 3.85
CA LYS A 165 -14.81 -3.37 4.94
C LYS A 165 -14.60 -4.88 4.76
N ASN A 166 -14.80 -5.39 3.56
CA ASN A 166 -14.74 -6.82 3.26
C ASN A 166 -13.30 -7.35 3.15
N ASN A 167 -12.31 -6.49 2.93
CA ASN A 167 -10.91 -6.88 2.72
C ASN A 167 -9.94 -6.28 3.74
N PHE A 168 -10.41 -5.63 4.80
CA PHE A 168 -9.57 -4.88 5.75
C PHE A 168 -8.34 -5.67 6.23
N GLY A 169 -8.51 -6.95 6.59
CA GLY A 169 -7.41 -7.80 7.06
C GLY A 169 -6.33 -8.10 6.01
N LYS A 170 -6.64 -7.97 4.72
CA LYS A 170 -5.73 -8.23 3.59
C LYS A 170 -5.10 -6.96 3.02
N LEU A 171 -5.68 -5.79 3.29
CA LEU A 171 -5.17 -4.52 2.79
C LEU A 171 -3.70 -4.35 3.18
N ASN A 172 -2.95 -3.67 2.31
CA ASN A 172 -1.60 -3.25 2.60
C ASN A 172 -1.55 -2.50 3.94
N ILE A 173 -0.50 -2.74 4.73
CA ILE A 173 -0.38 -2.17 6.08
C ILE A 173 -0.52 -0.63 6.09
N CYS A 174 0.10 0.06 5.13
CA CYS A 174 0.01 1.52 5.04
C CYS A 174 -1.36 2.01 4.58
N PHE A 175 -2.09 1.19 3.81
CA PHE A 175 -3.47 1.52 3.46
C PHE A 175 -4.39 1.36 4.69
N ARG A 176 -4.24 0.30 5.48
CA ARG A 176 -5.00 0.12 6.74
C ARG A 176 -4.80 1.27 7.70
N GLU A 177 -3.57 1.73 7.86
CA GLU A 177 -3.26 2.86 8.75
C GLU A 177 -3.91 4.17 8.27
N GLU A 178 -3.94 4.42 6.96
CA GLU A 178 -4.71 5.55 6.42
C GLU A 178 -6.22 5.40 6.67
N VAL A 179 -6.78 4.20 6.49
CA VAL A 179 -8.19 3.90 6.78
C VAL A 179 -8.53 4.16 8.25
N GLU A 180 -7.66 3.73 9.17
CA GLU A 180 -7.81 3.96 10.62
C GLU A 180 -7.68 5.45 10.97
N ARG A 181 -6.62 6.12 10.51
CA ARG A 181 -6.37 7.55 10.79
C ARG A 181 -7.50 8.46 10.30
N ARG A 182 -8.15 8.08 9.20
CA ARG A 182 -9.28 8.81 8.61
C ARG A 182 -10.63 8.42 9.21
N GLY A 183 -10.67 7.48 10.16
CA GLY A 183 -11.89 7.05 10.84
C GLY A 183 -12.87 6.30 9.93
N VAL A 184 -12.42 5.74 8.81
CA VAL A 184 -13.31 5.16 7.79
C VAL A 184 -14.10 3.96 8.32
N MET A 185 -13.50 3.16 9.20
CA MET A 185 -14.17 2.02 9.84
C MET A 185 -15.27 2.41 10.83
N SER A 186 -15.31 3.69 11.26
CA SER A 186 -16.36 4.21 12.15
C SER A 186 -17.60 4.73 11.41
N LEU A 187 -17.55 4.82 10.08
CA LEU A 187 -18.66 5.23 9.24
C LEU A 187 -19.70 4.08 9.17
N LYS A 188 -20.73 4.19 10.02
CA LYS A 188 -21.90 3.31 10.07
C LYS A 188 -22.87 3.61 8.94
#